data_AF-A0A1Q7JN87-F1
#
_entry.id   AF-A0A1Q7JN87-F1
#
_cell.length_a   1.000
_cell.length_b   1.000
_cell.length_c   1.000
_cell.angle_alpha   90.00
_cell.angle_beta   90.00
_cell.angle_gamma   90.00
#
_symmetry.space_group_name_H-M   'P 1'
#
loop_
_entity.id
_entity.type
_entity.pdbx_description
1 polymer ?
#
loop_
_entity_poly.entity_id
_entity_poly.type
_entity_poly.pdbx_seq_one_letter_code
_entity_poly.pdbx_strand_id
1 'polypeptide(L)'
;MLRPAEPSAEPVAVRHAEGLVHGFLSLRSLDGTMLASGDLIQNARGDRVTTRLVFRFKDGSTHDETAVFSQSGHFRLLTDHLVQKGPAFEQPIDMTIDRASGKVTVRYKNDKGEEKTEAEQLELPDDLANGIIITLLKNVRGNALPPSVSFVAATPKPRLVKLKIAAAGADSFSTAGTARKATHYVLKVDIGGVAGVVAPLLGKQPPDSHVWILEGEAPAFVKSEAALFMGGPLWRMELVSPVWPRSRGTSSTSR
;
A
#
# COMPACT_ATOMS: atom_id res chain seq x y z
N MET A 1 28.16 17.92 -21.43
CA MET A 1 27.66 17.13 -20.29
C MET A 1 26.24 16.71 -20.62
N LEU A 2 26.01 15.42 -20.91
CA LEU A 2 24.64 14.90 -21.05
C LEU A 2 24.07 14.76 -19.64
N ARG A 3 22.95 15.44 -19.34
CA ARG A 3 22.13 15.12 -18.17
C ARG A 3 21.76 13.62 -18.29
N PRO A 4 21.91 12.79 -17.25
CA PRO A 4 21.30 11.47 -17.27
C PRO A 4 19.81 11.67 -17.55
N ALA A 5 19.27 10.96 -18.54
CA ALA A 5 17.84 11.00 -18.82
C ALA A 5 17.12 10.57 -17.55
N GLU A 6 16.29 11.46 -17.00
CA GLU A 6 15.39 11.07 -15.92
C GLU A 6 14.53 9.91 -16.44
N PRO A 7 14.37 8.82 -15.68
CA PRO A 7 13.48 7.75 -16.08
C PRO A 7 12.09 8.36 -16.27
N SER A 8 11.61 8.34 -17.51
CA SER A 8 10.26 8.80 -17.85
C SER A 8 9.27 8.13 -16.91
N ALA A 9 8.31 8.88 -16.38
CA ALA A 9 7.16 8.28 -15.72
C ALA A 9 6.50 7.30 -16.70
N GLU A 10 6.12 6.11 -16.21
CA GLU A 10 5.41 5.10 -17.00
C GLU A 10 4.03 4.83 -16.36
N PRO A 11 3.02 5.68 -16.64
CA PRO A 11 1.68 5.50 -16.08
C PRO A 11 1.06 4.16 -16.50
N VAL A 12 0.33 3.53 -15.58
CA VAL A 12 -0.36 2.27 -15.87
C VAL A 12 -1.69 2.57 -16.55
N ALA A 13 -1.88 2.02 -17.75
CA ALA A 13 -3.14 2.10 -18.48
C ALA A 13 -4.27 1.39 -17.73
N VAL A 14 -5.47 1.97 -17.78
CA VAL A 14 -6.68 1.39 -17.19
C VAL A 14 -7.14 0.25 -18.09
N ARG A 15 -7.08 -0.98 -17.57
CA ARG A 15 -7.58 -2.19 -18.24
C ARG A 15 -8.82 -2.73 -17.55
N HIS A 16 -8.83 -2.65 -16.24
CA HIS A 16 -9.90 -3.00 -15.34
C HIS A 16 -10.26 -1.73 -14.58
N ALA A 17 -11.39 -1.11 -14.96
CA ALA A 17 -11.92 0.02 -14.24
C ALA A 17 -12.31 -0.41 -12.82
N GLU A 18 -11.91 0.37 -11.84
CA GLU A 18 -12.23 0.19 -10.44
C GLU A 18 -13.69 0.57 -10.16
N GLY A 19 -14.34 -0.25 -9.33
CA GLY A 19 -15.73 -0.08 -8.91
C GLY A 19 -15.88 -0.06 -7.39
N LEU A 20 -17.08 -0.42 -6.91
CA LEU A 20 -17.36 -0.56 -5.49
C LEU A 20 -16.62 -1.78 -4.91
N VAL A 21 -15.89 -1.59 -3.82
CA VAL A 21 -15.25 -2.68 -3.07
C VAL A 21 -15.42 -2.42 -1.58
N HIS A 22 -15.72 -3.49 -0.84
CA HIS A 22 -15.50 -3.54 0.61
C HIS A 22 -14.83 -4.88 0.94
N GLY A 23 -13.53 -4.84 1.18
CA GLY A 23 -12.74 -5.99 1.62
C GLY A 23 -12.52 -5.96 3.13
N PHE A 24 -12.73 -7.10 3.79
CA PHE A 24 -12.37 -7.30 5.19
C PHE A 24 -10.95 -7.85 5.25
N LEU A 25 -10.10 -7.28 6.11
CA LEU A 25 -8.68 -7.57 6.16
C LEU A 25 -8.25 -8.02 7.55
N SER A 26 -7.26 -8.91 7.57
CA SER A 26 -6.43 -9.15 8.76
C SER A 26 -5.00 -8.69 8.48
N LEU A 27 -4.34 -8.21 9.52
CA LEU A 27 -2.92 -7.88 9.53
C LEU A 27 -2.20 -8.73 10.56
N ARG A 28 -1.15 -9.43 10.14
CA ARG A 28 -0.38 -10.36 10.97
C ARG A 28 1.11 -10.11 10.84
N SER A 29 1.88 -10.43 11.87
CA SER A 29 3.32 -10.67 11.68
C SER A 29 3.53 -11.92 10.81
N LEU A 30 4.73 -12.07 10.26
CA LEU A 30 5.06 -13.23 9.40
C LEU A 30 5.01 -14.57 10.16
N ASP A 31 5.15 -14.56 11.49
CA ASP A 31 4.96 -15.74 12.34
C ASP A 31 3.47 -16.10 12.59
N GLY A 32 2.52 -15.29 12.08
CA GLY A 32 1.08 -15.54 12.15
C GLY A 32 0.34 -14.82 13.29
N THR A 33 1.06 -14.09 14.16
CA THR A 33 0.42 -13.34 15.26
C THR A 33 -0.51 -12.25 14.70
N MET A 34 -1.77 -12.27 15.13
CA MET A 34 -2.75 -11.24 14.73
C MET A 34 -2.46 -9.90 15.39
N LEU A 35 -2.21 -8.88 14.58
CA LEU A 35 -1.86 -7.52 14.98
C LEU A 35 -3.06 -6.57 14.89
N ALA A 36 -3.81 -6.63 13.79
CA ALA A 36 -4.92 -5.73 13.51
C ALA A 36 -6.02 -6.39 12.67
N SER A 37 -7.23 -5.86 12.79
CA SER A 37 -8.30 -6.03 11.81
C SER A 37 -8.44 -4.75 11.00
N GLY A 38 -8.86 -4.86 9.75
CA GLY A 38 -9.00 -3.70 8.88
C GLY A 38 -10.03 -3.85 7.79
N ASP A 39 -10.23 -2.75 7.08
CA ASP A 39 -11.15 -2.63 5.95
C ASP A 39 -10.42 -1.95 4.78
N LEU A 40 -10.66 -2.47 3.57
CA LEU A 40 -10.36 -1.79 2.32
C LEU A 40 -11.69 -1.40 1.67
N ILE A 41 -11.98 -0.11 1.63
CA ILE A 41 -13.24 0.43 1.12
C ILE A 41 -12.92 1.26 -0.12
N GLN A 42 -13.61 0.98 -1.23
CA GLN A 42 -13.46 1.72 -2.47
C GLN A 42 -14.81 2.13 -3.03
N ASN A 43 -14.92 3.39 -3.45
CA ASN A 43 -16.08 3.92 -4.16
C ASN A 43 -15.63 4.60 -5.45
N ALA A 44 -16.37 4.39 -6.53
CA ALA A 44 -16.14 5.04 -7.82
C ALA A 44 -17.30 5.99 -8.18
N ARG A 45 -16.97 7.18 -8.68
CA ARG A 45 -17.92 8.14 -9.25
C ARG A 45 -17.36 8.64 -10.58
N GLY A 46 -17.88 8.12 -11.68
CA GLY A 46 -17.33 8.37 -13.00
C GLY A 46 -15.89 7.84 -13.10
N ASP A 47 -14.97 8.71 -13.52
CA ASP A 47 -13.55 8.41 -13.66
C ASP A 47 -12.75 8.66 -12.37
N ARG A 48 -13.39 9.07 -11.27
CA ARG A 48 -12.73 9.29 -9.98
C ARG A 48 -13.06 8.17 -9.01
N VAL A 49 -12.01 7.66 -8.36
CA VAL A 49 -12.10 6.58 -7.39
C VAL A 49 -11.51 7.05 -6.07
N THR A 50 -12.18 6.74 -4.97
CA THR A 50 -11.69 6.95 -3.60
C THR A 50 -11.53 5.60 -2.94
N THR A 51 -10.31 5.29 -2.50
CA THR A 51 -9.98 4.11 -1.71
C THR A 51 -9.58 4.53 -0.30
N ARG A 52 -9.96 3.74 0.70
CA ARG A 52 -9.57 3.90 2.09
C ARG A 52 -9.15 2.56 2.67
N LEU A 53 -7.91 2.49 3.14
CA LEU A 53 -7.35 1.35 3.87
C LEU A 53 -7.24 1.74 5.35
N VAL A 54 -7.93 1.02 6.22
CA VAL A 54 -7.86 1.27 7.67
C VAL A 54 -7.50 -0.01 8.42
N PHE A 55 -6.55 0.09 9.35
CA PHE A 55 -6.26 -0.94 10.33
C PHE A 55 -6.41 -0.40 11.74
N ARG A 56 -7.11 -1.17 12.59
CA ARG A 56 -7.18 -0.95 14.03
C ARG A 56 -6.38 -2.05 14.72
N PHE A 57 -5.23 -1.66 15.28
CA PHE A 57 -4.32 -2.58 15.94
C PHE A 57 -4.80 -2.90 17.35
N LYS A 58 -4.44 -4.09 17.84
CA LYS A 58 -4.79 -4.54 19.19
C LYS A 58 -4.16 -3.70 20.30
N ASP A 59 -3.02 -3.08 20.03
CA ASP A 59 -2.31 -2.19 20.95
C ASP A 59 -2.88 -0.74 20.95
N GLY A 60 -3.97 -0.49 20.21
CA GLY A 60 -4.59 0.82 20.07
C GLY A 60 -4.01 1.66 18.92
N SER A 61 -3.01 1.16 18.19
CA SER A 61 -2.47 1.86 17.02
C SER A 61 -3.48 1.91 15.86
N THR A 62 -3.29 2.87 14.96
CA THR A 62 -4.12 3.05 13.77
C THR A 62 -3.25 3.34 12.57
N HIS A 63 -3.55 2.67 11.46
CA HIS A 63 -3.15 3.06 10.11
C HIS A 63 -4.43 3.42 9.35
N ASP A 64 -4.48 4.58 8.70
CA ASP A 64 -5.62 5.05 7.92
C ASP A 64 -5.08 5.80 6.71
N GLU A 65 -5.21 5.22 5.52
CA GLU A 65 -4.77 5.81 4.25
C GLU A 65 -5.99 6.02 3.36
N THR A 66 -6.20 7.23 2.86
CA THR A 66 -7.23 7.56 1.87
C THR A 66 -6.59 8.13 0.62
N ALA A 67 -6.69 7.41 -0.49
CA ALA A 67 -6.23 7.88 -1.79
C ALA A 67 -7.42 8.16 -2.73
N VAL A 68 -7.30 9.25 -3.47
CA VAL A 68 -8.22 9.61 -4.55
C VAL A 68 -7.44 9.63 -5.84
N PHE A 69 -7.91 8.90 -6.86
CA PHE A 69 -7.22 8.80 -8.14
C PHE A 69 -8.21 8.88 -9.31
N SER A 70 -7.70 9.31 -10.47
CA SER A 70 -8.40 9.20 -11.74
C SER A 70 -8.10 7.86 -12.39
N GLN A 71 -9.09 7.33 -13.11
CA GLN A 71 -9.00 6.16 -13.99
C GLN A 71 -9.41 6.53 -15.43
N SER A 72 -9.13 7.76 -15.88
CA SER A 72 -9.41 8.20 -17.24
C SER A 72 -8.28 7.79 -18.20
N GLY A 73 -8.36 6.59 -18.74
CA GLY A 73 -7.36 6.00 -19.65
C GLY A 73 -6.10 5.49 -18.98
N HIS A 74 -5.53 6.24 -18.03
CA HIS A 74 -4.43 5.82 -17.16
C HIS A 74 -4.78 6.12 -15.70
N PHE A 75 -4.26 5.31 -14.77
CA PHE A 75 -4.37 5.61 -13.36
C PHE A 75 -3.48 6.78 -12.99
N ARG A 76 -4.03 7.73 -12.24
CA ARG A 76 -3.30 8.92 -11.79
C ARG A 76 -3.76 9.31 -10.41
N LEU A 77 -2.86 9.25 -9.41
CA LEU A 77 -3.15 9.75 -8.08
C LEU A 77 -3.53 11.23 -8.14
N LEU A 78 -4.53 11.66 -7.38
CA LEU A 78 -4.94 13.07 -7.27
C LEU A 78 -4.59 13.61 -5.88
N THR A 79 -4.96 12.85 -4.86
CA THR A 79 -4.61 13.15 -3.46
C THR A 79 -4.38 11.87 -2.68
N ASP A 80 -3.52 11.94 -1.67
CA ASP A 80 -3.35 10.88 -0.68
C ASP A 80 -3.31 11.50 0.72
N HIS A 81 -3.90 10.82 1.70
CA HIS A 81 -3.84 11.20 3.11
C HIS A 81 -3.58 9.97 3.96
N LEU A 82 -2.40 9.90 4.54
CA LEU A 82 -1.95 8.81 5.40
C LEU A 82 -1.85 9.29 6.86
N VAL A 83 -2.48 8.56 7.77
CA VAL A 83 -2.36 8.76 9.22
C VAL A 83 -1.87 7.48 9.88
N GLN A 84 -0.78 7.58 10.64
CA GLN A 84 -0.24 6.49 11.45
C GLN A 84 0.03 6.98 12.86
N LYS A 85 -0.50 6.27 13.86
CA LYS A 85 -0.37 6.64 15.27
C LYS A 85 -0.46 5.44 16.20
N GLY A 86 0.15 5.57 17.37
CA GLY A 86 0.12 4.56 18.43
C GLY A 86 1.39 3.70 18.48
N PRO A 87 1.48 2.77 19.45
CA PRO A 87 2.71 2.04 19.76
C PRO A 87 3.36 1.25 18.61
N ALA A 88 2.59 0.85 17.59
CA ALA A 88 3.09 0.12 16.43
C ALA A 88 3.92 1.00 15.47
N PHE A 89 3.84 2.33 15.60
CA PHE A 89 4.53 3.30 14.74
C PHE A 89 5.50 4.11 15.59
N GLU A 90 6.80 3.88 15.39
CA GLU A 90 7.88 4.55 16.16
C GLU A 90 7.74 6.08 16.13
N GLN A 91 7.35 6.61 14.98
CA GLN A 91 7.07 8.02 14.78
C GLN A 91 5.66 8.20 14.20
N PRO A 92 4.72 8.79 14.95
CA PRO A 92 3.42 9.15 14.42
C PRO A 92 3.55 10.13 13.25
N ILE A 93 2.76 9.91 12.21
CA ILE A 93 2.75 10.73 10.99
C ILE A 93 1.32 10.98 10.51
N ASP A 94 1.08 12.18 9.98
CA ASP A 94 -0.09 12.57 9.22
C ASP A 94 0.43 13.29 7.96
N MET A 95 0.43 12.57 6.84
CA MET A 95 0.98 13.02 5.57
C MET A 95 -0.13 13.24 4.56
N THR A 96 -0.12 14.39 3.88
CA THR A 96 -0.97 14.66 2.73
C THR A 96 -0.13 14.89 1.48
N ILE A 97 -0.58 14.33 0.36
CA ILE A 97 -0.06 14.58 -0.99
C ILE A 97 -1.18 15.25 -1.78
N ASP A 98 -0.93 16.44 -2.31
CA ASP A 98 -1.84 17.14 -3.23
C ASP A 98 -1.18 17.26 -4.60
N ARG A 99 -1.72 16.54 -5.59
CA ARG A 99 -1.13 16.53 -6.93
C ARG A 99 -1.31 17.86 -7.67
N ALA A 100 -2.42 18.55 -7.48
CA ALA A 100 -2.73 19.77 -8.22
C ALA A 100 -1.73 20.89 -7.91
N SER A 101 -1.33 20.99 -6.65
CA SER A 101 -0.32 21.94 -6.17
C SER A 101 1.09 21.37 -6.18
N GLY A 102 1.28 20.04 -6.18
CA GLY A 102 2.58 19.39 -5.98
C GLY A 102 3.06 19.41 -4.52
N LYS A 103 2.22 19.87 -3.60
CA LYS A 103 2.57 20.03 -2.19
C LYS A 103 2.42 18.70 -1.45
N VAL A 104 3.46 18.34 -0.69
CA VAL A 104 3.41 17.26 0.30
C VAL A 104 3.59 17.86 1.68
N THR A 105 2.65 17.64 2.59
CA THR A 105 2.72 18.12 3.97
C THR A 105 2.81 16.94 4.91
N VAL A 106 3.72 17.01 5.87
CA VAL A 106 3.93 15.96 6.88
C VAL A 106 3.86 16.58 8.26
N ARG A 107 2.89 16.13 9.05
CA ARG A 107 2.82 16.39 10.49
C ARG A 107 3.35 15.17 11.22
N TYR A 108 4.23 15.38 12.20
CA TYR A 108 4.85 14.29 12.92
C TYR A 108 5.29 14.73 14.33
N LYS A 109 5.51 13.76 15.22
CA LYS A 109 6.16 14.02 16.52
C LYS A 109 7.66 13.76 16.43
N ASN A 110 8.47 14.72 16.87
CA ASN A 110 9.92 14.53 16.98
C ASN A 110 10.27 13.68 18.22
N ASP A 111 11.56 13.38 18.41
CA ASP A 111 12.07 12.56 19.52
C ASP A 111 11.78 13.16 20.92
N LYS A 112 11.42 14.46 20.99
CA LYS A 112 11.01 15.15 22.21
C LYS A 112 9.50 15.12 22.43
N GLY A 113 8.75 14.48 21.54
CA GLY A 113 7.28 14.42 21.55
C GLY A 113 6.59 15.70 21.08
N GLU A 114 7.33 16.67 20.52
CA GLU A 114 6.78 17.91 19.99
C GLU A 114 6.16 17.67 18.61
N GLU A 115 4.97 18.20 18.39
CA GLU A 115 4.35 18.24 17.07
C GLU A 115 5.14 19.19 16.15
N LYS A 116 5.48 18.72 14.96
CA LYS A 116 6.14 19.48 13.90
C LYS A 116 5.34 19.35 12.62
N THR A 117 5.53 20.30 11.72
CA THR A 117 4.94 20.27 10.38
C THR A 117 6.01 20.69 9.39
N GLU A 118 6.23 19.85 8.39
CA GLU A 118 7.13 20.11 7.27
C GLU A 118 6.28 20.08 5.99
N ALA A 119 6.63 20.90 5.01
CA ALA A 119 5.97 20.92 3.73
C ALA A 119 7.01 21.03 2.62
N GLU A 120 6.93 20.14 1.65
CA GLU A 120 7.81 20.07 0.49
C GLU A 120 7.01 20.33 -0.78
N GLN A 121 7.64 21.03 -1.72
CA GLN A 121 7.13 21.21 -3.07
C GLN A 121 7.84 20.19 -3.97
N LEU A 122 7.11 19.19 -4.46
CA LEU A 122 7.67 18.13 -5.28
C LEU A 122 7.09 18.17 -6.69
N GLU A 123 7.92 17.84 -7.68
CA GLU A 123 7.44 17.50 -9.03
C GLU A 123 6.87 16.08 -8.98
N LEU A 124 5.55 15.96 -8.89
CA LEU A 124 4.86 14.68 -8.72
C LEU A 124 4.62 13.99 -10.07
N PRO A 125 5.26 12.84 -10.35
CA PRO A 125 5.14 12.16 -11.64
C PRO A 125 3.75 11.56 -11.88
N ASP A 126 3.42 11.27 -13.14
CA ASP A 126 2.12 10.68 -13.51
C ASP A 126 1.97 9.21 -13.10
N ASP A 127 3.07 8.53 -12.77
CA ASP A 127 3.12 7.14 -12.28
C ASP A 127 3.22 7.05 -10.74
N LEU A 128 2.83 8.09 -10.00
CA LEU A 128 2.86 8.11 -8.53
C LEU A 128 1.85 7.12 -7.92
N ALA A 129 2.34 6.21 -7.07
CA ALA A 129 1.63 5.02 -6.66
C ALA A 129 1.10 5.01 -5.20
N ASN A 130 1.33 6.06 -4.41
CA ASN A 130 0.82 6.16 -3.02
C ASN A 130 -0.68 5.81 -2.94
N GLY A 131 -1.05 4.97 -1.98
CA GLY A 131 -2.41 4.43 -1.78
C GLY A 131 -3.02 3.62 -2.94
N ILE A 132 -2.34 3.44 -4.08
CA ILE A 132 -2.93 2.81 -5.29
C ILE A 132 -2.12 1.65 -5.88
N ILE A 133 -1.04 1.20 -5.23
CA ILE A 133 -0.17 0.10 -5.70
C ILE A 133 -1.00 -1.15 -6.08
N ILE A 134 -1.94 -1.57 -5.23
CA ILE A 134 -2.78 -2.75 -5.49
C ILE A 134 -3.59 -2.57 -6.79
N THR A 135 -4.16 -1.40 -7.01
CA THR A 135 -4.89 -1.03 -8.22
C THR A 135 -4.01 -1.11 -9.47
N LEU A 136 -2.79 -0.57 -9.39
CA LEU A 136 -1.83 -0.63 -10.49
C LEU A 136 -1.49 -2.09 -10.83
N LEU A 137 -1.17 -2.92 -9.83
CA LEU A 137 -0.79 -4.32 -10.03
C LEU A 137 -1.92 -5.21 -10.55
N LYS A 138 -3.20 -4.85 -10.32
CA LYS A 138 -4.35 -5.49 -10.99
C LYS A 138 -4.41 -5.20 -12.49
N ASN A 139 -3.70 -4.18 -12.97
CA ASN A 139 -3.79 -3.67 -14.34
C ASN A 139 -2.52 -3.84 -15.17
N VAL A 140 -1.39 -4.23 -14.55
CA VAL A 140 -0.16 -4.56 -15.28
C VAL A 140 -0.31 -5.89 -16.03
N ARG A 141 0.38 -6.02 -17.17
CA ARG A 141 0.48 -7.29 -17.92
C ARG A 141 1.87 -7.85 -17.65
N GLY A 142 2.02 -9.16 -17.52
CA GLY A 142 3.33 -9.79 -17.34
C GLY A 142 4.38 -9.39 -18.40
N ASN A 143 3.97 -9.10 -19.63
CA ASN A 143 4.86 -8.66 -20.72
C ASN A 143 4.96 -7.14 -20.91
N ALA A 144 4.23 -6.34 -20.13
CA ALA A 144 4.21 -4.88 -20.19
C ALA A 144 4.13 -4.31 -18.77
N LEU A 145 4.90 -4.92 -17.87
CA LEU A 145 5.09 -4.47 -16.50
C LEU A 145 6.01 -3.24 -16.55
N PRO A 146 5.59 -2.07 -16.05
CA PRO A 146 6.52 -0.94 -15.94
C PRO A 146 7.70 -1.36 -15.05
N PRO A 147 8.94 -0.99 -15.40
CA PRO A 147 10.13 -1.38 -14.63
C PRO A 147 10.12 -0.78 -13.22
N SER A 148 9.45 0.37 -13.05
CA SER A 148 9.22 1.00 -11.76
C SER A 148 8.02 1.94 -11.79
N VAL A 149 7.53 2.30 -10.61
CA VAL A 149 6.59 3.41 -10.40
C VAL A 149 7.19 4.41 -9.41
N SER A 150 6.65 5.62 -9.37
CA SER A 150 7.05 6.65 -8.41
C SER A 150 6.33 6.47 -7.08
N PHE A 151 6.96 6.86 -5.97
CA PHE A 151 6.37 6.81 -4.63
C PHE A 151 6.94 7.92 -3.75
N VAL A 152 6.10 8.57 -2.95
CA VAL A 152 6.54 9.51 -1.92
C VAL A 152 6.68 8.74 -0.60
N ALA A 153 7.90 8.64 -0.10
CA ALA A 153 8.16 8.02 1.19
C ALA A 153 7.62 8.88 2.34
N ALA A 154 6.82 8.27 3.21
CA ALA A 154 6.22 8.91 4.38
C ALA A 154 7.25 9.05 5.51
N THR A 155 8.04 10.12 5.45
CA THR A 155 9.04 10.50 6.45
C THR A 155 8.87 11.98 6.81
N PRO A 156 9.38 12.45 7.97
CA PRO A 156 9.34 13.87 8.35
C PRO A 156 9.76 14.84 7.23
N LYS A 157 10.78 14.45 6.46
CA LYS A 157 11.13 15.09 5.18
C LYS A 157 10.72 14.15 4.06
N PRO A 158 9.54 14.32 3.44
CA PRO A 158 9.05 13.39 2.42
C PRO A 158 9.96 13.45 1.20
N ARG A 159 10.18 12.30 0.55
CA ARG A 159 11.05 12.20 -0.63
C ARG A 159 10.41 11.34 -1.70
N LEU A 160 10.58 11.75 -2.95
CA LEU A 160 10.24 10.94 -4.09
C LEU A 160 11.28 9.84 -4.27
N VAL A 161 10.84 8.60 -4.36
CA VAL A 161 11.64 7.40 -4.62
C VAL A 161 11.01 6.59 -5.76
N LYS A 162 11.73 5.60 -6.27
CA LYS A 162 11.18 4.64 -7.23
C LYS A 162 10.91 3.31 -6.55
N LEU A 163 9.82 2.65 -6.92
CA LEU A 163 9.54 1.27 -6.58
C LEU A 163 9.76 0.43 -7.83
N LYS A 164 10.86 -0.33 -7.88
CA LYS A 164 11.12 -1.29 -8.95
C LYS A 164 10.15 -2.45 -8.83
N ILE A 165 9.54 -2.85 -9.94
CA ILE A 165 8.52 -3.91 -9.94
C ILE A 165 9.05 -5.11 -10.73
N ALA A 166 8.92 -6.30 -10.17
CA ALA A 166 9.21 -7.55 -10.84
C ALA A 166 8.10 -8.57 -10.59
N ALA A 167 7.78 -9.38 -11.60
CA ALA A 167 7.00 -10.60 -11.40
C ALA A 167 7.96 -11.74 -11.01
N ALA A 168 7.83 -12.25 -9.79
CA ALA A 168 8.66 -13.33 -9.25
C ALA A 168 8.13 -14.75 -9.58
N GLY A 169 6.97 -14.83 -10.22
CA GLY A 169 6.35 -16.09 -10.64
C GLY A 169 4.88 -16.15 -10.27
N ALA A 170 4.37 -17.36 -10.07
CA ALA A 170 3.00 -17.60 -9.64
C ALA A 170 2.95 -18.60 -8.49
N ASP A 171 2.23 -18.26 -7.43
CA ASP A 171 2.04 -19.12 -6.27
C ASP A 171 0.63 -19.71 -6.25
N SER A 172 0.53 -20.95 -5.76
CA SER A 172 -0.76 -21.62 -5.62
C SER A 172 -1.42 -21.26 -4.29
N PHE A 173 -2.73 -21.08 -4.31
CA PHE A 173 -3.57 -20.95 -3.11
C PHE A 173 -4.89 -21.71 -3.32
N SER A 174 -5.68 -21.85 -2.27
CA SER A 174 -7.00 -22.49 -2.38
C SER A 174 -8.10 -21.65 -1.77
N THR A 175 -9.29 -21.74 -2.35
CA THR A 175 -10.53 -21.15 -1.82
C THR A 175 -11.58 -22.24 -1.78
N ALA A 176 -12.12 -22.56 -0.61
CA ALA A 176 -13.09 -23.65 -0.44
C ALA A 176 -12.66 -24.96 -1.13
N GLY A 177 -11.38 -25.34 -0.99
CA GLY A 177 -10.82 -26.57 -1.58
C GLY A 177 -10.49 -26.49 -3.07
N THR A 178 -10.86 -25.40 -3.77
CA THR A 178 -10.51 -25.20 -5.19
C THR A 178 -9.14 -24.56 -5.30
N ALA A 179 -8.22 -25.21 -6.03
CA ALA A 179 -6.89 -24.67 -6.31
C ALA A 179 -6.94 -23.50 -7.29
N ARG A 180 -6.16 -22.46 -7.01
CA ARG A 180 -6.00 -21.24 -7.80
C ARG A 180 -4.53 -20.82 -7.83
N LYS A 181 -4.18 -19.88 -8.71
CA LYS A 181 -2.84 -19.28 -8.77
C LYS A 181 -2.93 -17.76 -8.72
N ALA A 182 -1.96 -17.14 -8.07
CA ALA A 182 -1.80 -15.69 -8.04
C ALA A 182 -0.41 -15.32 -8.56
N THR A 183 -0.32 -14.28 -9.37
CA THR A 183 0.95 -13.69 -9.77
C THR A 183 1.60 -13.02 -8.57
N HIS A 184 2.85 -13.37 -8.28
CA HIS A 184 3.63 -12.83 -7.18
C HIS A 184 4.48 -11.66 -7.69
N TYR A 185 4.11 -10.45 -7.29
CA TYR A 185 4.88 -9.24 -7.56
C TYR A 185 5.81 -8.92 -6.39
N VAL A 186 7.02 -8.47 -6.71
CA VAL A 186 8.01 -7.96 -5.76
C VAL A 186 8.28 -6.50 -6.08
N LEU A 187 8.16 -5.64 -5.07
CA LEU A 187 8.44 -4.22 -5.16
C LEU A 187 9.65 -3.90 -4.31
N LYS A 188 10.65 -3.26 -4.93
CA LYS A 188 11.90 -2.86 -4.27
C LYS A 188 12.02 -1.36 -4.26
N VAL A 189 12.25 -0.78 -3.08
CA VAL A 189 12.52 0.66 -2.96
C VAL A 189 13.91 0.94 -3.53
N ASP A 190 13.96 1.73 -4.59
CA ASP A 190 15.18 2.36 -5.09
C ASP A 190 15.19 3.81 -4.61
N ILE A 191 16.04 4.06 -3.62
CA ILE A 191 16.15 5.35 -2.94
C ILE A 191 16.94 6.37 -3.80
N GLY A 192 17.63 5.92 -4.86
CA GLY A 192 18.46 6.79 -5.69
C GLY A 192 19.70 7.32 -4.95
N GLY A 193 20.87 7.19 -5.57
CA GLY A 193 22.13 7.66 -4.99
C GLY A 193 22.31 9.16 -5.17
N VAL A 194 21.84 9.99 -4.22
CA VAL A 194 22.44 11.30 -3.98
C VAL A 194 23.26 11.21 -2.70
N ALA A 195 24.56 10.98 -2.91
CA ALA A 195 25.59 11.02 -1.89
C ALA A 195 25.69 12.44 -1.32
N GLY A 196 24.93 12.72 -0.27
CA GLY A 196 25.04 13.95 0.47
C GLY A 196 23.85 14.12 1.39
N VAL A 197 24.11 14.05 2.70
CA VAL A 197 23.23 14.52 3.78
C VAL A 197 22.29 13.41 4.38
N VAL A 198 22.76 12.84 5.52
CA VAL A 198 22.05 12.56 6.82
C VAL A 198 21.71 11.11 7.28
N ALA A 199 22.54 10.57 8.19
CA ALA A 199 22.23 9.83 9.45
C ALA A 199 21.24 8.61 9.47
N PRO A 200 21.01 7.95 10.63
CA PRO A 200 21.32 6.53 10.93
C PRO A 200 20.46 5.46 10.22
N LEU A 201 19.44 5.85 9.44
CA LEU A 201 18.64 4.91 8.64
C LEU A 201 19.39 4.44 7.38
N LEU A 202 20.48 5.13 7.02
CA LEU A 202 21.38 4.88 5.89
C LEU A 202 22.33 3.69 6.10
N GLY A 203 21.78 2.48 6.23
CA GLY A 203 22.61 1.27 6.25
C GLY A 203 21.95 -0.01 5.77
N LYS A 204 20.61 -0.03 5.65
CA LYS A 204 19.89 -1.23 5.24
C LYS A 204 18.83 -0.85 4.22
N GLN A 205 18.91 -1.50 3.06
CA GLN A 205 17.85 -1.47 2.07
C GLN A 205 16.52 -1.87 2.75
N PRO A 206 15.43 -1.13 2.54
CA PRO A 206 14.12 -1.55 3.04
C PRO A 206 13.81 -2.97 2.58
N PRO A 207 13.11 -3.78 3.39
CA PRO A 207 12.73 -5.10 2.94
C PRO A 207 11.87 -5.01 1.68
N ASP A 208 12.05 -5.97 0.78
CA ASP A 208 11.22 -6.07 -0.41
C ASP A 208 9.75 -6.24 0.01
N SER A 209 8.85 -5.56 -0.71
CA SER A 209 7.41 -5.75 -0.53
C SER A 209 6.91 -6.79 -1.53
N HIS A 210 5.98 -7.63 -1.10
CA HIS A 210 5.43 -8.70 -1.91
C HIS A 210 3.93 -8.56 -2.02
N VAL A 211 3.37 -8.70 -3.22
CA VAL A 211 1.93 -8.59 -3.48
C VAL A 211 1.50 -9.75 -4.38
N TRP A 212 0.41 -10.42 -4.00
CA TRP A 212 -0.16 -11.51 -4.79
C TRP A 212 -1.49 -11.08 -5.39
N ILE A 213 -1.59 -11.13 -6.71
CA ILE A 213 -2.78 -10.77 -7.48
C ILE A 213 -3.29 -12.02 -8.20
N LEU A 214 -4.54 -12.40 -7.95
CA LEU A 214 -5.25 -13.35 -8.78
C LEU A 214 -5.61 -12.64 -10.09
N GLU A 215 -5.11 -13.16 -11.21
CA GLU A 215 -5.48 -12.67 -12.56
C GLU A 215 -6.80 -13.29 -13.04
N GLY A 216 -7.41 -12.68 -14.06
CA GLY A 216 -8.66 -13.17 -14.66
C GLY A 216 -9.48 -12.03 -15.24
N GLU A 217 -10.78 -12.30 -15.46
CA GLU A 217 -11.75 -11.29 -15.93
C GLU A 217 -11.82 -10.08 -14.98
N ALA A 218 -11.82 -10.35 -13.68
CA ALA A 218 -11.74 -9.36 -12.62
C ALA A 218 -10.56 -9.70 -11.69
N PRO A 219 -9.39 -9.07 -11.88
CA PRO A 219 -8.24 -9.32 -11.03
C PRO A 219 -8.51 -8.97 -9.57
N ALA A 220 -7.99 -9.76 -8.65
CA ALA A 220 -8.25 -9.62 -7.22
C ALA A 220 -6.96 -9.62 -6.40
N PHE A 221 -6.91 -8.74 -5.40
CA PHE A 221 -5.90 -8.81 -4.36
C PHE A 221 -6.08 -10.11 -3.55
N VAL A 222 -4.99 -10.83 -3.29
CA VAL A 222 -5.01 -12.06 -2.47
C VAL A 222 -4.38 -11.79 -1.11
N LYS A 223 -3.11 -11.37 -1.12
CA LYS A 223 -2.36 -10.99 0.09
C LYS A 223 -1.21 -10.04 -0.27
N SER A 224 -0.62 -9.42 0.74
CA SER A 224 0.69 -8.79 0.63
C SER A 224 1.53 -9.04 1.88
N GLU A 225 2.84 -8.92 1.72
CA GLU A 225 3.81 -8.89 2.81
C GLU A 225 4.67 -7.64 2.61
N ALA A 226 4.46 -6.63 3.44
CA ALA A 226 5.08 -5.32 3.28
C ALA A 226 5.22 -4.63 4.64
N ALA A 227 6.16 -3.69 4.73
CA ALA A 227 6.20 -2.76 5.85
C ALA A 227 5.17 -1.64 5.61
N LEU A 228 4.37 -1.30 6.62
CA LEU A 228 3.42 -0.19 6.52
C LEU A 228 4.07 1.19 6.74
N PHE A 229 5.29 1.23 7.25
CA PHE A 229 6.07 2.45 7.47
C PHE A 229 7.56 2.20 7.26
N MET A 230 8.31 3.26 7.00
CA MET A 230 9.75 3.17 6.75
C MET A 230 10.49 2.62 7.98
N GLY A 231 11.32 1.58 7.78
CA GLY A 231 12.05 0.91 8.85
C GLY A 231 11.22 -0.10 9.66
N GLY A 232 9.91 -0.19 9.40
CA GLY A 232 9.03 -1.13 10.08
C GLY A 232 9.24 -2.59 9.67
N PRO A 233 8.73 -3.53 10.48
CA PRO A 233 8.75 -4.95 10.14
C PRO A 233 7.82 -5.27 8.96
N LEU A 234 8.07 -6.41 8.31
CA LEU A 234 7.12 -6.96 7.33
C LEU A 234 5.89 -7.51 8.05
N TRP A 235 4.72 -7.07 7.60
CA TRP A 235 3.43 -7.60 8.02
C TRP A 235 2.69 -8.19 6.84
N ARG A 236 1.95 -9.27 7.10
CA ARG A 236 1.08 -9.91 6.14
C ARG A 236 -0.32 -9.32 6.23
N MET A 237 -0.80 -8.77 5.12
CA MET A 237 -2.19 -8.36 4.93
C MET A 237 -2.91 -9.43 4.09
N GLU A 238 -4.06 -9.91 4.57
CA GLU A 238 -4.86 -10.95 3.91
C GLU A 238 -6.34 -10.60 3.94
N LEU A 239 -7.07 -10.95 2.87
CA LEU A 239 -8.53 -10.94 2.87
C LEU A 239 -9.07 -12.02 3.82
N VAL A 240 -10.12 -11.68 4.56
CA VAL A 240 -10.82 -12.63 5.44
C VAL A 240 -12.28 -12.74 5.06
N SER A 241 -12.81 -13.96 5.19
CA SER A 241 -14.25 -14.22 5.03
C SER A 241 -14.97 -14.03 6.37
N PRO A 242 -16.25 -13.61 6.36
CA PRO A 242 -17.08 -13.59 7.56
C PRO A 242 -17.17 -14.98 8.21
N VAL A 243 -17.25 -15.01 9.54
CA VAL A 243 -17.45 -16.23 10.33
C VAL A 243 -18.70 -16.09 11.19
N TRP A 244 -19.49 -17.16 11.29
CA TRP A 244 -20.71 -17.19 12.10
C TRP A 244 -20.44 -17.85 13.46
N PRO A 245 -21.07 -17.37 14.55
CA PRO A 245 -21.04 -18.08 15.81
C PRO A 245 -21.59 -19.49 15.63
N ARG A 246 -20.89 -20.51 16.16
CA ARG A 246 -21.47 -21.85 16.26
C ARG A 246 -22.57 -21.80 17.31
N SER A 247 -23.79 -22.24 16.97
CA SER A 247 -24.86 -22.44 17.95
C SER A 247 -24.36 -23.43 19.01
N ARG A 248 -24.34 -23.02 20.29
CA ARG A 248 -24.17 -23.98 21.39
C ARG A 248 -25.39 -24.88 21.36
N GLY A 249 -25.22 -26.12 20.89
CA GLY A 249 -26.28 -27.13 20.97
C GLY A 249 -26.70 -27.29 22.42
N THR A 250 -27.97 -27.03 22.71
CA THR A 250 -28.61 -27.46 23.94
C THR A 250 -28.49 -28.97 24.00
N SER A 251 -27.62 -29.47 24.87
CA SER A 251 -27.64 -30.87 25.29
C SER A 251 -28.98 -31.11 25.99
N SER A 252 -29.95 -31.66 25.27
CA SER A 252 -31.14 -32.23 25.88
C SER A 252 -30.72 -33.51 26.60
N THR A 253 -30.50 -33.41 27.90
CA THR A 253 -30.45 -34.58 28.78
C THR A 253 -31.86 -35.18 28.79
N SER A 254 -32.08 -36.29 28.09
CA SER A 254 -33.30 -37.08 28.24
C SER A 254 -33.28 -37.73 29.63
N ARG A 255 -34.35 -37.51 30.41
CA ARG A 255 -34.75 -38.42 31.49
C ARG A 255 -35.58 -39.54 30.90
#